data_AF-A0A8S3X9B8-F1
#
_entry.id   AF-A0A8S3X9B8-F1
#
_cell.length_a   1.000
_cell.length_b   1.000
_cell.length_c   1.000
_cell.angle_alpha   90.00
_cell.angle_beta   90.00
_cell.angle_gamma   90.00
#
_symmetry.space_group_name_H-M   'P 1'
#
loop_
_entity.id
_entity.type
_entity.pdbx_description
1 polymer ?
#
loop_
_entity_poly.entity_id
_entity_poly.type
_entity_poly.pdbx_seq_one_letter_code
_entity_poly.pdbx_strand_id
1 'polypeptide(L)'
;MRPYPRDNSNNEKRTCNYRLSRAIRIVEATFGVLSRKWYVYRKEFECKIETVEKVIKATCVLHKFLIDKMPGYLDNNESGLATTMFNDTNVDNLLSNDNMDPYQVREKFCSYFNNEGAVPWQDTRIPMLLQRNT
;
A
#
# COMPACT_ATOMS: atom_id res chain seq x y z
N MET A 1 -0.64 -6.89 8.53
CA MET A 1 -0.15 -6.45 9.85
C MET A 1 -1.29 -5.79 10.62
N ARG A 2 -1.49 -6.13 11.90
CA ARG A 2 -2.57 -5.52 12.71
C ARG A 2 -2.12 -4.14 13.23
N PRO A 3 -2.92 -3.07 13.10
CA PRO A 3 -2.56 -1.77 13.65
C PRO A 3 -2.40 -1.82 15.17
N TYR A 4 -1.64 -0.89 15.74
CA TYR A 4 -1.60 -0.68 17.19
C TYR A 4 -2.97 -0.20 17.69
N PRO A 5 -3.35 -0.52 18.94
CA PRO A 5 -4.50 0.09 19.59
C PRO A 5 -4.42 1.62 19.49
N ARG A 6 -5.57 2.28 19.35
CA ARG A 6 -5.64 3.74 19.24
C ARG A 6 -5.32 4.33 20.61
N ASP A 7 -4.06 4.68 20.79
CA ASP A 7 -3.54 5.38 21.96
C ASP A 7 -3.08 6.78 21.53
N ASN A 8 -3.66 7.80 22.17
CA ASN A 8 -3.38 9.20 21.81
C ASN A 8 -2.06 9.70 22.41
N SER A 9 -1.44 8.95 23.32
CA SER A 9 -0.22 9.36 24.02
C SER A 9 1.07 9.00 23.26
N ASN A 10 1.05 7.96 22.43
CA ASN A 10 2.25 7.47 21.74
C ASN A 10 2.29 7.93 20.27
N ASN A 11 3.08 8.97 19.99
CA ASN A 11 3.22 9.53 18.64
C ASN A 11 3.85 8.54 17.65
N GLU A 12 4.80 7.71 18.07
CA GLU A 12 5.48 6.74 17.20
C GLU A 12 4.50 5.68 16.66
N LYS A 13 3.63 5.16 17.53
CA LYS A 13 2.57 4.21 17.15
C LYS A 13 1.53 4.86 16.24
N ARG A 14 1.24 6.16 16.44
CA ARG A 14 0.34 6.92 15.55
C ARG A 14 0.94 7.07 14.16
N THR A 15 2.22 7.41 14.07
CA THR A 15 2.96 7.48 12.80
C THR A 15 2.95 6.14 12.09
N CYS A 16 3.26 5.04 12.79
CA CYS A 16 3.21 3.70 12.22
C CYS A 16 1.81 3.32 11.72
N ASN A 17 0.76 3.56 12.51
CA ASN A 17 -0.61 3.31 12.09
C ASN A 17 -1.01 4.15 10.87
N TYR A 18 -0.61 5.42 10.83
CA TYR A 18 -0.90 6.30 9.70
C TYR A 18 -0.22 5.82 8.42
N ARG A 19 1.06 5.46 8.50
CA ARG A 19 1.82 4.86 7.39
C ARG A 19 1.18 3.58 6.89
N LEU A 20 0.80 2.68 7.81
CA LEU A 20 0.12 1.43 7.48
C LEU A 20 -1.22 1.69 6.77
N SER A 21 -2.06 2.58 7.31
CA SER A 21 -3.33 2.94 6.67
C SER A 21 -3.13 3.56 5.29
N ARG A 22 -2.09 4.37 5.10
CA ARG A 22 -1.75 4.95 3.80
C ARG A 22 -1.32 3.87 2.81
N ALA A 23 -0.47 2.93 3.23
CA ALA A 23 -0.07 1.79 2.40
C ALA A 23 -1.25 0.90 2.01
N ILE A 24 -2.11 0.53 2.97
CA ILE A 24 -3.32 -0.26 2.70
C ILE A 24 -4.23 0.48 1.71
N ARG A 25 -4.48 1.78 1.91
CA ARG A 25 -5.30 2.58 0.99
C ARG A 25 -4.75 2.59 -0.43
N ILE A 26 -3.42 2.63 -0.59
CA ILE A 26 -2.77 2.57 -1.91
C ILE A 26 -3.03 1.20 -2.55
N VAL A 27 -2.89 0.12 -1.79
CA VAL A 27 -3.16 -1.25 -2.27
C VAL A 27 -4.64 -1.44 -2.64
N GLU A 28 -5.56 -0.97 -1.80
CA GLU A 28 -7.00 -1.02 -2.12
C GLU A 28 -7.34 -0.21 -3.37
N ALA A 29 -6.72 0.97 -3.53
CA ALA A 29 -6.91 1.79 -4.71
C ALA A 29 -6.36 1.14 -5.99
N THR A 30 -5.18 0.52 -5.96
CA THR A 30 -4.65 -0.24 -7.12
C THR A 30 -5.58 -1.38 -7.51
N PHE A 31 -6.00 -2.21 -6.56
CA PHE A 31 -6.93 -3.31 -6.85
C PHE A 31 -8.31 -2.81 -7.30
N GLY A 32 -8.74 -1.64 -6.83
CA GLY A 32 -9.92 -0.95 -7.33
C GLY A 32 -9.80 -0.54 -8.81
N VAL A 33 -8.63 -0.08 -9.27
CA VAL A 33 -8.39 0.18 -10.70
C VAL A 33 -8.33 -1.13 -11.49
N LEU A 34 -7.58 -2.11 -11.00
CA LEU A 34 -7.44 -3.39 -11.66
C LEU A 34 -8.78 -4.13 -11.82
N SER A 35 -9.66 -4.10 -10.83
CA SER A 35 -10.99 -4.74 -10.90
C SER A 35 -11.96 -4.05 -11.85
N ARG A 36 -11.82 -2.74 -12.07
CA ARG A 36 -12.61 -2.02 -13.08
C ARG A 36 -12.19 -2.41 -14.49
N LYS A 37 -10.87 -2.46 -14.74
CA LYS A 37 -10.29 -2.74 -16.07
C LYS A 37 -10.27 -4.22 -16.44
N TRP A 38 -10.01 -5.10 -15.48
CA TRP A 38 -9.81 -6.53 -15.73
C TRP A 38 -10.91 -7.36 -15.06
N TYR A 39 -11.64 -8.12 -15.87
CA TYR A 39 -12.73 -8.97 -15.39
C TYR A 39 -12.27 -10.05 -14.40
N VAL A 40 -11.02 -10.52 -14.52
CA VAL A 40 -10.46 -11.59 -13.67
C VAL A 40 -10.53 -11.28 -12.17
N TYR A 41 -10.50 -9.99 -11.78
CA TYR A 41 -10.56 -9.56 -10.38
C TYR A 41 -11.98 -9.35 -9.85
N ARG A 42 -13.02 -9.52 -10.68
CA ARG A 42 -14.41 -9.36 -10.26
C ARG A 42 -14.98 -10.60 -9.57
N LYS A 43 -14.32 -11.75 -9.75
CA LYS A 43 -14.64 -13.01 -9.07
C LYS A 43 -13.49 -13.38 -8.16
N GLU A 44 -13.80 -14.05 -7.06
CA GLU A 44 -12.81 -14.72 -6.23
C GLU A 44 -12.01 -15.76 -7.04
N PHE A 45 -10.74 -15.90 -6.71
CA PHE A 45 -9.85 -16.85 -7.38
C PHE A 45 -10.11 -18.27 -6.87
N GLU A 46 -10.64 -19.13 -7.73
CA GLU A 46 -10.81 -20.57 -7.47
C GLU A 46 -9.57 -21.38 -7.91
N CYS A 47 -8.36 -20.87 -7.62
CA CYS A 47 -7.11 -21.50 -8.03
C CYS A 47 -6.02 -21.42 -6.95
N LYS A 48 -4.91 -22.13 -7.14
CA LYS A 48 -3.78 -22.13 -6.20
C LYS A 48 -3.16 -20.74 -6.08
N ILE A 49 -2.63 -20.41 -4.89
CA ILE A 49 -1.97 -19.13 -4.59
C ILE A 49 -0.87 -18.81 -5.60
N GLU A 50 -0.07 -19.80 -6.00
CA GLU A 50 0.97 -19.66 -7.03
C GLU A 50 0.43 -19.18 -8.38
N THR A 51 -0.79 -19.59 -8.74
CA THR A 51 -1.46 -19.16 -9.97
C THR A 51 -1.96 -17.73 -9.82
N VAL A 52 -2.54 -17.39 -8.67
CA VAL A 52 -2.99 -16.02 -8.36
C VAL A 52 -1.82 -15.04 -8.45
N GLU A 53 -0.66 -15.41 -7.90
CA GLU A 53 0.55 -14.59 -7.97
C GLU A 53 0.97 -14.32 -9.43
N LYS A 54 0.94 -15.36 -10.28
CA LYS A 54 1.23 -15.21 -11.72
C LYS A 54 0.22 -14.30 -12.43
N VAL A 55 -1.07 -14.43 -12.11
CA VAL A 55 -2.11 -13.56 -12.66
C VAL A 55 -1.87 -12.11 -12.27
N ILE A 56 -1.58 -11.84 -10.99
CA ILE A 56 -1.29 -10.48 -10.50
C ILE A 56 -0.10 -9.89 -11.26
N LYS A 57 1.04 -10.60 -11.30
CA LYS A 57 2.23 -10.15 -12.03
C LYS A 57 1.96 -9.89 -13.50
N ALA A 58 1.25 -10.79 -14.18
CA ALA A 58 0.89 -10.65 -15.59
C ALA A 58 0.01 -9.41 -15.83
N THR A 59 -0.99 -9.18 -15.00
CA THR A 59 -1.86 -7.98 -15.13
C THR A 59 -1.10 -6.69 -14.85
N CYS A 60 -0.14 -6.66 -13.92
CA CYS A 60 0.69 -5.47 -13.68
C CYS A 60 1.53 -5.12 -14.91
N VAL A 61 2.21 -6.12 -15.50
CA VAL A 61 3.02 -5.94 -16.71
C VAL A 61 2.15 -5.50 -17.88
N LEU A 62 1.00 -6.16 -18.07
CA LEU A 62 0.10 -5.85 -19.17
C LEU A 62 -0.56 -4.48 -19.01
N HIS A 63 -0.94 -4.10 -17.78
CA HIS A 63 -1.49 -2.78 -17.49
C HIS A 63 -0.47 -1.69 -17.82
N LYS A 64 0.81 -1.86 -17.43
CA LYS A 64 1.89 -0.95 -17.83
C LYS A 64 2.07 -0.88 -19.35
N PHE A 65 2.10 -2.02 -20.02
CA PHE A 65 2.21 -2.07 -21.48
C PHE A 65 1.08 -1.32 -22.18
N LEU A 66 -0.16 -1.45 -21.70
CA LEU A 66 -1.31 -0.74 -22.26
C LEU A 66 -1.24 0.76 -22.01
N ILE A 67 -0.77 1.20 -20.85
CA ILE A 67 -0.49 2.63 -20.59
C ILE A 67 0.51 3.17 -21.62
N ASP A 68 1.59 2.44 -21.88
CA ASP A 68 2.66 2.89 -22.78
C ASP A 68 2.26 2.86 -24.26
N LYS A 69 1.41 1.92 -24.67
CA LYS A 69 1.09 1.65 -26.09
C LYS A 69 -0.27 2.14 -26.55
N MET A 70 -1.20 2.39 -25.64
CA MET A 70 -2.57 2.79 -25.97
C MET A 70 -2.87 4.17 -25.36
N PRO A 71 -2.77 5.26 -26.14
CA PRO A 71 -3.15 6.59 -25.67
C PRO A 71 -4.64 6.60 -25.31
N GLY A 72 -4.96 7.13 -24.13
CA GLY A 72 -6.33 7.14 -23.59
C GLY A 72 -6.75 5.85 -22.87
N TYR A 73 -5.82 4.92 -22.62
CA TYR A 73 -6.11 3.73 -21.81
C TYR A 73 -6.45 4.04 -20.35
N LEU A 74 -5.82 5.08 -19.78
CA LEU A 74 -6.14 5.58 -18.44
C LEU A 74 -7.21 6.66 -18.51
N ASP A 75 -8.21 6.55 -17.63
CA ASP A 75 -9.20 7.60 -17.44
C ASP A 75 -8.59 8.71 -16.55
N ASN A 76 -9.14 9.93 -16.56
CA ASN A 76 -8.62 11.07 -15.77
C ASN A 76 -8.45 10.74 -14.26
N ASN A 77 -9.30 9.87 -13.70
CA ASN A 77 -9.24 9.43 -12.31
C ASN A 77 -8.09 8.45 -12.02
N GLU A 78 -7.60 7.72 -13.03
CA GLU A 78 -6.56 6.69 -12.90
C GLU A 78 -5.15 7.28 -13.10
N SER A 79 -5.03 8.31 -13.95
CA SER A 79 -3.79 9.06 -14.17
C SER A 79 -3.26 9.74 -12.88
N GLY A 80 -4.17 10.28 -12.05
CA GLY A 80 -3.81 10.86 -10.75
C GLY A 80 -3.24 9.82 -9.77
N LEU A 81 -3.76 8.59 -9.81
CA LEU A 81 -3.32 7.51 -8.93
C LEU A 81 -1.90 7.04 -9.30
N ALA A 82 -1.63 6.83 -10.60
CA ALA A 82 -0.31 6.45 -11.11
C ALA A 82 0.77 7.47 -10.70
N THR A 83 0.49 8.77 -10.83
CA THR A 83 1.43 9.85 -10.44
C THR A 83 1.78 9.83 -8.95
N THR A 84 0.83 9.42 -8.09
CA THR A 84 1.08 9.27 -6.64
C THR A 84 1.84 8.00 -6.27
N MET A 85 1.83 6.98 -7.14
CA MET A 85 2.40 5.65 -6.87
C MET A 85 3.91 5.56 -7.12
N PHE A 86 4.46 6.42 -7.98
CA PHE A 86 5.86 6.33 -8.42
C PHE A 86 6.85 7.21 -7.64
N ASN A 87 6.38 8.03 -6.68
CA ASN A 87 7.25 8.99 -5.99
C ASN A 87 7.86 8.49 -4.67
N ASP A 88 7.54 7.28 -4.20
CA ASP A 88 8.14 6.74 -2.97
C ASP A 88 8.30 5.22 -3.08
N THR A 89 9.44 4.74 -3.57
CA THR A 89 9.92 3.39 -3.19
C THR A 89 11.44 3.32 -3.28
N ASN A 90 12.09 3.43 -2.12
CA ASN A 90 13.31 2.68 -1.86
C ASN A 90 12.96 1.77 -0.68
N VAL A 91 12.42 0.59 -0.98
CA VAL A 91 12.07 -0.42 0.02
C VAL A 91 12.83 -1.70 -0.31
N ASP A 92 14.14 -1.55 -0.49
CA ASP A 92 15.04 -2.68 -0.60
C ASP A 92 15.38 -3.20 0.80
N ASN A 93 15.18 -4.51 1.00
CA ASN A 93 15.79 -5.35 2.03
C ASN A 93 15.29 -5.29 3.48
N LEU A 94 13.98 -5.26 3.77
CA LEU A 94 13.48 -5.50 5.15
C LEU A 94 12.99 -6.94 5.42
N LEU A 95 12.82 -7.76 4.39
CA LEU A 95 12.18 -9.09 4.48
C LEU A 95 13.15 -10.27 4.30
N SER A 96 14.39 -10.12 4.76
CA SER A 96 15.31 -11.25 4.87
C SER A 96 15.08 -12.00 6.18
N ASN A 97 14.35 -13.10 6.06
CA ASN A 97 14.35 -14.32 6.87
C ASN A 97 13.87 -14.35 8.34
N ASP A 98 13.27 -15.50 8.66
CA ASP A 98 13.05 -16.17 9.95
C ASP A 98 11.86 -15.76 10.84
N ASN A 99 10.95 -16.74 11.06
CA ASN A 99 10.09 -17.06 12.23
C ASN A 99 9.78 -15.96 13.26
N MET A 100 9.69 -14.70 12.86
CA MET A 100 9.44 -13.59 13.76
C MET A 100 7.97 -13.55 14.12
N ASP A 101 7.72 -13.47 15.43
CA ASP A 101 6.40 -13.24 15.98
C ASP A 101 5.77 -11.98 15.35
N PRO A 102 4.49 -11.99 14.92
CA PRO A 102 3.85 -10.84 14.28
C PRO A 102 3.98 -9.51 15.03
N TYR A 103 4.16 -9.53 16.36
CA TYR A 103 4.45 -8.34 17.15
C TYR A 103 5.84 -7.76 16.87
N GLN A 104 6.85 -8.61 16.71
CA GLN A 104 8.23 -8.19 16.41
C GLN A 104 8.33 -7.58 15.01
N VAL A 105 7.64 -8.17 14.03
CA VAL A 105 7.55 -7.60 12.68
C VAL A 105 6.95 -6.20 12.72
N ARG A 106 5.86 -6.03 13.47
CA ARG A 106 5.23 -4.71 13.63
C ARG A 106 6.16 -3.71 14.30
N GLU A 107 6.88 -4.12 15.33
CA GLU A 107 7.82 -3.25 16.05
C GLU A 107 9.00 -2.83 15.16
N LYS A 108 9.54 -3.75 14.35
CA LYS A 108 10.60 -3.45 13.38
C LYS A 108 10.14 -2.41 12.35
N PHE A 109 8.92 -2.56 11.81
CA PHE A 109 8.35 -1.55 10.92
C PHE A 109 8.09 -0.22 11.62
N CYS A 110 7.59 -0.24 12.85
CA CYS A 110 7.35 0.97 13.64
C CYS A 110 8.65 1.73 13.89
N SER A 111 9.71 1.03 14.29
CA SER A 111 11.04 1.61 14.48
C SER A 111 11.57 2.20 13.18
N TYR A 112 11.47 1.49 12.06
CA TYR A 112 11.89 2.00 10.76
C TYR A 112 11.13 3.28 10.36
N PHE A 113 9.80 3.31 10.48
CA PHE A 113 8.99 4.48 10.08
C PHE A 113 9.25 5.74 10.90
N ASN A 114 9.69 5.59 12.15
CA ASN A 114 10.01 6.70 13.04
C ASN A 114 11.48 7.15 12.95
N ASN A 115 12.36 6.32 12.38
CA ASN A 115 13.79 6.60 12.24
C ASN A 115 14.19 6.72 10.77
N GLU A 116 14.93 5.74 10.22
CA GLU A 116 15.49 5.75 8.86
C GLU A 116 14.46 6.03 7.76
N GLY A 117 13.24 5.50 7.94
CA GLY A 117 12.16 5.67 6.98
C GLY A 117 11.41 6.97 7.12
N ALA A 118 11.67 7.81 8.15
CA ALA A 118 10.89 9.00 8.50
C ALA A 118 10.71 9.97 7.34
N VAL A 119 9.49 10.46 7.16
CA VAL A 119 9.13 11.36 6.05
C VAL A 119 8.58 12.69 6.57
N PRO A 120 8.88 13.84 5.92
CA PRO A 120 8.52 15.16 6.43
C PRO A 120 7.02 15.39 6.66
N TRP A 121 6.17 14.67 5.92
CA TRP A 121 4.71 14.85 5.95
C TRP A 121 4.01 13.97 7.00
N GLN A 122 4.71 13.05 7.67
CA GLN A 122 4.06 12.09 8.57
C GLN A 122 3.49 12.77 9.83
N ASP A 123 4.16 13.79 10.35
CA ASP A 123 3.75 14.47 11.58
C ASP A 123 2.66 15.54 11.35
N THR A 124 2.59 16.10 10.14
CA THR A 124 1.64 17.18 9.79
C THR A 124 0.21 16.66 9.61
N ARG A 125 0.02 15.41 9.19
CA ARG A 125 -1.29 14.86 8.79
C ARG A 125 -1.97 14.02 9.87
N ILE A 126 -1.24 13.59 10.89
CA ILE A 126 -1.77 12.83 12.04
C ILE A 126 -2.84 13.62 12.82
N PRO A 127 -2.75 14.96 13.02
CA PRO A 127 -3.82 15.74 13.64
C PRO A 127 -5.10 15.85 12.78
N MET A 128 -4.97 15.93 11.45
CA MET A 128 -6.09 16.23 10.55
C MET A 128 -7.05 15.03 10.32
N LEU A 129 -6.56 13.80 10.44
CA LEU A 129 -7.38 12.60 10.21
C LEU A 129 -8.24 12.21 11.42
N LEU A 130 -7.95 12.75 12.61
CA LEU A 130 -8.76 12.53 13.81
C LEU A 130 -10.02 13.40 13.85
N GLN A 131 -10.06 14.52 13.10
CA GLN A 131 -11.23 15.41 13.00
C GLN A 131 -12.26 14.98 11.96
N ARG A 132 -11.93 14.03 11.07
CA ARG A 132 -12.84 13.57 10.00
C ARG A 132 -13.73 12.39 10.39
N ASN A 133 -13.55 11.83 11.58
CA ASN A 133 -14.31 10.67 12.08
C ASN A 133 -15.11 11.00 13.36
N THR A 134 -15.54 12.25 13.52
CA THR A 134 -16.54 12.69 14.51
C THR A 134 -17.73 13.28 13.78
#